data_AF-A0A535AKJ5-F1
#
_entry.id   AF-A0A535AKJ5-F1
#
_cell.length_a   1.000
_cell.length_b   1.000
_cell.length_c   1.000
_cell.angle_alpha   90.00
_cell.angle_beta   90.00
_cell.angle_gamma   90.00
#
_symmetry.space_group_name_H-M   'P 1'
#
loop_
_entity.id
_entity.type
_entity.pdbx_description
1 polymer ?
#
loop_
_entity_poly.entity_id
_entity_poly.type
_entity_poly.pdbx_seq_one_letter_code
_entity_poly.pdbx_strand_id
1 'polypeptide(L)' 'MQGKEDRLKAVPLFSRCSKRELEFLASRVDEVSLPAGKTLLVQGQPTDTFYILLSGE' A
#
# COMPACT_ATOMS: atom_id res chain seq x y z
N MET A 1 -3.85 9.13 16.26
CA MET A 1 -3.33 8.10 15.35
C MET A 1 -3.79 8.46 13.95
N GLN A 2 -2.88 8.56 13.00
CA GLN A 2 -3.18 8.86 11.60
C GLN A 2 -3.87 7.65 10.94
N GLY A 3 -4.90 7.84 10.12
CA GLY A 3 -5.67 6.76 9.50
C GLY A 3 -4.93 6.05 8.34
N LYS A 4 -5.45 4.91 7.86
CA LYS A 4 -4.94 4.29 6.61
C LYS A 4 -5.16 5.23 5.41
N GLU A 5 -6.25 5.99 5.39
CA GLU A 5 -6.58 6.93 4.30
C GLU A 5 -5.52 8.04 4.16
N ASP A 6 -5.02 8.54 5.28
CA ASP A 6 -4.03 9.63 5.30
C ASP A 6 -2.71 9.20 4.64
N ARG A 7 -2.30 7.94 4.85
CA ARG A 7 -1.10 7.37 4.22
C ARG A 7 -1.31 7.12 2.74
N LEU A 8 -2.49 6.60 2.35
CA LEU A 8 -2.85 6.44 0.95
C LEU A 8 -2.85 7.78 0.21
N LYS A 9 -3.35 8.86 0.85
CA LYS A 9 -3.35 10.21 0.28
C LYS A 9 -1.94 10.75 0.00
N ALA A 10 -0.94 10.32 0.76
CA ALA A 10 0.45 10.71 0.56
C ALA A 10 1.12 10.00 -0.63
N VAL A 11 0.53 8.92 -1.14
CA VAL A 11 1.04 8.18 -2.30
C VAL A 11 0.60 8.91 -3.59
N PRO A 12 1.53 9.29 -4.49
CA PRO A 12 1.19 10.05 -5.70
C PRO A 12 0.12 9.39 -6.57
N LEU A 13 0.09 8.05 -6.62
CA LEU A 13 -0.92 7.27 -7.35
C LEU A 13 -2.36 7.58 -6.92
N PHE A 14 -2.59 7.87 -5.63
CA PHE A 14 -3.92 8.15 -5.08
C PHE A 14 -4.14 9.63 -4.75
N SER A 15 -3.24 10.52 -5.18
CA SER A 15 -3.29 11.95 -4.88
C SER A 15 -4.57 12.65 -5.35
N ARG A 16 -5.26 12.09 -6.35
CA ARG A 16 -6.51 12.61 -6.92
C ARG A 16 -7.77 11.91 -6.42
N CYS A 17 -7.63 10.89 -5.56
CA CYS A 17 -8.78 10.21 -4.97
C CYS A 17 -9.50 11.12 -3.97
N SER A 18 -10.82 11.11 -4.03
CA SER A 18 -11.68 11.71 -3.01
C SER A 18 -11.54 10.98 -1.68
N LYS A 19 -11.99 11.63 -0.60
CA LYS A 19 -11.98 11.04 0.75
C LYS A 19 -12.70 9.68 0.78
N ARG A 20 -13.87 9.58 0.14
CA ARG A 20 -14.67 8.35 0.10
C ARG A 20 -13.95 7.21 -0.64
N GLU A 21 -13.24 7.51 -1.71
CA GLU A 21 -12.44 6.52 -2.44
C GLU A 21 -11.24 6.06 -1.60
N LEU A 22 -10.61 6.96 -0.84
CA LEU A 22 -9.54 6.61 0.08
C LEU A 22 -10.02 5.73 1.24
N GLU A 23 -11.18 6.02 1.82
CA GLU A 23 -11.83 5.18 2.85
C GLU A 23 -12.13 3.77 2.29
N PHE A 24 -12.61 3.69 1.05
CA PHE A 24 -12.88 2.43 0.34
C PHE A 24 -11.62 1.62 0.03
N LEU A 25 -10.50 2.28 -0.27
CA LEU A 25 -9.21 1.63 -0.44
C LEU A 25 -8.64 1.19 0.91
N ALA A 26 -8.70 2.07 1.93
CA ALA A 26 -8.23 1.81 3.29
C ALA A 26 -8.90 0.57 3.91
N SER A 27 -10.16 0.31 3.58
CA SER A 27 -10.89 -0.88 4.04
C SER A 27 -10.46 -2.20 3.37
N ARG A 28 -9.65 -2.15 2.29
CA ARG A 28 -9.21 -3.34 1.53
C ARG A 28 -7.71 -3.56 1.51
N VAL A 29 -6.93 -2.58 1.95
CA VAL A 29 -5.48 -2.72 2.02
C VAL A 29 -5.06 -3.18 3.41
N ASP A 30 -4.07 -4.06 3.44
CA ASP A 30 -3.42 -4.49 4.67
C ASP A 30 -2.10 -3.75 4.86
N GLU A 31 -1.83 -3.37 6.11
CA GLU A 31 -0.54 -2.83 6.49
C GLU A 31 0.35 -3.99 6.92
N VAL A 32 1.51 -4.11 6.28
CA VAL A 32 2.46 -5.19 6.53
C VAL A 32 3.82 -4.61 6.87
N SER A 33 4.43 -5.13 7.94
CA SER A 33 5.84 -4.87 8.27
C SER A 33 6.65 -6.11 7.90
N LEU A 34 7.68 -5.92 7.09
CA LEU A 34 8.48 -7.01 6.53
C LEU A 34 9.96 -6.81 6.93
N PRO A 35 10.67 -7.88 7.31
CA PRO A 35 12.08 -7.77 7.66
C PRO A 35 12.94 -7.54 6.41
N ALA A 36 14.11 -6.93 6.60
CA ALA A 36 15.11 -6.78 5.55
C ALA A 36 15.49 -8.15 4.95
N GLY A 37 15.67 -8.19 3.64
CA GLY A 37 15.98 -9.43 2.89
C GLY A 37 14.77 -10.32 2.60
N LYS A 38 13.54 -9.92 2.97
CA LYS A 38 12.33 -10.65 2.56
C LYS A 38 12.07 -10.47 1.06
N THR A 39 12.08 -11.57 0.31
CA THR A 39 11.62 -11.58 -1.09
C THR A 39 10.12 -11.33 -1.16
N LEU A 40 9.69 -10.26 -1.84
CA LEU A 40 8.28 -9.92 -2.06
C LEU A 40 7.71 -10.56 -3.33
N LEU A 41 8.49 -10.47 -4.42
CA LEU A 41 8.09 -10.88 -5.76
C LEU A 41 9.20 -11.72 -6.37
N VAL A 42 8.83 -12.75 -7.12
CA VAL A 42 9.75 -13.60 -7.88
C VAL A 42 9.41 -13.46 -9.35
N GLN A 43 10.41 -13.15 -10.17
CA GLN A 43 10.21 -12.98 -11.61
C GLN A 43 9.60 -14.24 -12.24
N GLY A 44 8.61 -14.04 -13.11
CA GLY A 44 7.91 -15.13 -13.80
C GLY A 44 6.91 -15.89 -12.93
N GLN A 45 6.81 -15.58 -11.64
CA GLN A 45 5.78 -16.13 -10.78
C GLN A 45 4.55 -15.22 -10.79
N PRO A 46 3.33 -15.77 -10.99
CA PRO A 46 2.11 -14.99 -10.86
C PRO A 46 1.93 -14.52 -9.41
N THR A 47 1.39 -13.32 -9.26
CA THR A 47 0.99 -12.76 -7.96
C THR A 47 -0.33 -12.03 -8.11
N ASP A 48 -1.15 -12.08 -7.07
CA ASP A 48 -2.36 -11.28 -6.90
C ASP A 48 -2.15 -10.08 -5.98
N THR A 49 -0.92 -9.87 -5.51
CA THR A 49 -0.58 -8.88 -4.50
C THR A 49 0.24 -7.74 -5.12
N PHE A 50 -0.18 -6.51 -4.85
CA PHE A 50 0.57 -5.30 -5.14
C PHE A 50 0.94 -4.60 -3.84
N TYR A 51 2.16 -4.05 -3.77
CA TYR A 51 2.68 -3.40 -2.57
C TYR A 51 2.86 -1.90 -2.80
N ILE A 52 2.57 -1.13 -1.75
CA ILE A 52 2.86 0.30 -1.65
C ILE A 52 3.98 0.46 -0.62
N LEU A 53 5.15 0.92 -1.05
CA LEU A 53 6.26 1.16 -0.14
C LEU A 53 6.02 2.48 0.62
N LEU A 54 5.75 2.39 1.92
CA LEU A 54 5.59 3.55 2.79
C LEU A 54 6.92 3.99 3.42
N SER A 55 7.82 3.04 3.69
CA SER A 55 9.15 3.27 4.28
C SER A 55 10.06 2.07 4.03
N GLY A 56 11.36 2.31 3.88
CA GLY A 56 12.36 1.28 3.57
C GLY A 56 12.90 1.41 2.15
N GLU A 57 13.61 0.38 1.68
CA GLU A 57 14.20 0.25 0.35
C GLU A 57 14.12 -1.19 -0.18
#